data_AF-A0A7S1D9V3-F1
#
_entry.id   AF-A0A7S1D9V3-F1
#
_cell.length_a   1.000
_cell.length_b   1.000
_cell.length_c   1.000
_cell.angle_alpha   90.00
_cell.angle_beta   90.00
_cell.angle_gamma   90.00
#
_symmetry.space_group_name_H-M   'P 1'
#
loop_
_entity.id
_entity.type
_entity.pdbx_description
1 polymer ?
#
loop_
_entity_poly.entity_id
_entity_poly.type
_entity_poly.pdbx_seq_one_letter_code
_entity_poly.pdbx_strand_id
1 'polypeptide(L)'
;GSLLGSCIALSDNTESGEGGTILAVGAAGESKLYLYQSVTASTSTPSTSPSTTPSTARSSTTTSSTPTSSTASASSWQLQQTLVGPRPADWFGQSCDLQSNRLAVGAPFHDSYSGGVNSGLVRVYDWNPNNGQWQQVGKKNDDDDDYDEWTGIEEGE
;
A
#
# COMPACT_ATOMS: atom_id res chain seq x y z
N GLY A 1 19.93 5.46 20.19
CA GLY A 1 19.59 6.64 19.37
C GLY A 1 18.31 6.31 18.64
N SER A 2 17.26 7.14 18.82
CA SER A 2 15.92 6.86 18.28
C SER A 2 16.00 6.53 16.80
N LEU A 3 15.60 5.31 16.45
CA LEU A 3 15.06 5.05 15.13
C LEU A 3 13.95 6.09 14.95
N LEU A 4 14.16 7.03 14.04
CA LEU A 4 13.15 8.02 13.67
C LEU A 4 11.94 7.20 13.24
N GLY A 5 10.96 7.12 14.14
CA GLY A 5 9.93 6.09 14.15
C GLY A 5 9.09 6.20 12.89
N SER A 6 9.23 5.22 12.01
CA SER A 6 8.43 5.05 10.82
C SER A 6 7.78 3.69 10.94
N CYS A 7 6.45 3.64 10.76
CA CYS A 7 5.74 2.38 10.86
C CYS A 7 5.90 1.54 9.60
N ILE A 8 5.75 0.23 9.75
CA ILE A 8 5.60 -0.71 8.63
C ILE A 8 4.52 -1.71 9.02
N ALA A 9 3.55 -1.92 8.13
CA ALA A 9 2.48 -2.88 8.33
C ALA A 9 2.20 -3.65 7.03
N LEU A 10 1.87 -4.92 7.17
CA LEU A 10 1.65 -5.84 6.06
C LEU A 10 0.35 -6.61 6.30
N SER A 11 -0.47 -6.75 5.28
CA SER A 11 -1.66 -7.59 5.32
C SER A 11 -1.90 -8.24 3.97
N ASP A 12 -2.25 -9.52 4.00
CA ASP A 12 -2.73 -10.21 2.80
C ASP A 12 -4.17 -9.79 2.55
N ASN A 13 -4.45 -9.21 1.38
CA ASN A 13 -5.80 -8.82 0.99
C ASN A 13 -6.46 -10.02 0.28
N THR A 14 -6.89 -11.00 1.07
CA THR A 14 -7.54 -12.21 0.53
C THR A 14 -8.99 -11.97 0.10
N GLU A 15 -9.58 -10.83 0.48
CA GLU A 15 -11.02 -10.56 0.30
C GLU A 15 -11.35 -9.75 -0.97
N SER A 16 -10.38 -9.11 -1.63
CA SER A 16 -10.63 -8.25 -2.80
C SER A 16 -10.68 -8.95 -4.16
N GLY A 17 -10.61 -10.29 -4.21
CA GLY A 17 -10.64 -11.05 -5.46
C GLY A 17 -9.38 -10.94 -6.35
N GLU A 18 -8.46 -10.03 -6.02
CA GLU A 18 -7.20 -9.78 -6.75
C GLU A 18 -5.94 -10.31 -6.03
N GLY A 19 -6.09 -10.94 -4.85
CA GLY A 19 -5.07 -11.81 -4.25
C GLY A 19 -3.67 -11.19 -4.04
N GLY A 20 -3.60 -9.91 -3.66
CA GLY A 20 -2.33 -9.21 -3.43
C GLY A 20 -2.08 -8.90 -1.95
N THR A 21 -0.82 -8.93 -1.53
CA THR A 21 -0.38 -8.39 -0.23
C THR A 21 -0.32 -6.87 -0.31
N ILE A 22 -0.80 -6.19 0.73
CA ILE A 22 -0.67 -4.74 0.91
C ILE A 22 0.44 -4.46 1.92
N LEU A 23 1.29 -3.49 1.60
CA LEU A 23 2.36 -2.98 2.43
C LEU A 23 2.14 -1.49 2.70
N ALA A 24 1.95 -1.13 3.96
CA ALA A 24 1.93 0.24 4.44
C ALA A 24 3.30 0.62 5.00
N VAL A 25 3.86 1.73 4.53
CA VAL A 25 5.14 2.28 5.00
C VAL A 25 4.95 3.72 5.42
N GLY A 26 5.16 4.00 6.71
CA GLY A 26 5.12 5.35 7.25
C GLY A 26 6.42 6.11 6.98
N ALA A 27 6.28 7.36 6.58
CA ALA A 27 7.37 8.33 6.50
C ALA A 27 7.03 9.48 7.47
N ALA A 28 7.22 9.22 8.77
CA ALA A 28 6.81 10.13 9.84
C ALA A 28 7.45 11.53 9.70
N GLY A 29 8.72 11.60 9.30
CA GLY A 29 9.40 12.88 9.05
C GLY A 29 8.78 13.72 7.93
N GLU A 30 8.09 13.08 6.98
CA GLU A 30 7.33 13.76 5.93
C GLU A 30 5.84 13.91 6.25
N SER A 31 5.39 13.34 7.38
CA SER A 31 3.97 13.24 7.74
C SER A 31 3.14 12.55 6.65
N LYS A 32 3.67 11.45 6.09
CA LYS A 32 3.05 10.66 5.02
C LYS A 32 3.04 9.18 5.33
N LEU A 33 2.15 8.45 4.66
CA LEU A 33 2.13 7.00 4.60
C LEU A 33 1.97 6.55 3.14
N TYR A 34 2.84 5.64 2.71
CA TYR A 34 2.84 5.06 1.37
C TYR A 34 2.23 3.66 1.40
N LEU A 35 1.29 3.39 0.50
CA LEU A 35 0.63 2.10 0.36
C LEU A 35 1.05 1.43 -0.93
N TYR A 36 1.62 0.23 -0.81
CA TYR A 36 2.06 -0.59 -1.92
C TYR A 36 1.22 -1.87 -2.01
N GLN A 37 1.03 -2.36 -3.22
CA GLN A 37 0.38 -3.64 -3.50
C GLN A 37 1.32 -4.55 -4.28
N SER A 38 1.33 -5.84 -3.93
CA SER A 38 2.06 -6.85 -4.67
C SER A 38 1.33 -7.18 -5.97
N VAL A 39 2.05 -7.17 -7.09
CA VAL A 39 1.58 -7.56 -8.40
C VAL A 39 2.37 -8.79 -8.84
N THR A 40 1.70 -9.93 -9.01
CA THR A 40 2.28 -11.13 -9.60
C THR A 40 2.08 -11.14 -11.10
N ALA A 41 3.16 -10.98 -11.86
CA ALA A 41 3.13 -11.19 -13.30
C ALA A 41 3.18 -12.70 -13.59
N SER A 42 2.13 -13.19 -14.25
CA SER A 42 2.12 -14.54 -14.82
C SER A 42 2.73 -14.49 -16.21
N THR A 43 4.02 -14.75 -16.32
CA THR A 43 4.69 -14.80 -17.64
C THR A 43 4.42 -16.17 -18.26
N SER A 44 3.42 -16.26 -19.14
CA SER A 44 3.28 -17.43 -20.02
C SER A 44 4.40 -17.40 -21.06
N THR A 45 5.33 -18.36 -21.02
CA THR A 45 6.33 -18.48 -22.08
C THR A 45 5.68 -18.96 -23.38
N PRO A 46 6.12 -18.47 -24.56
CA PRO A 46 5.65 -19.00 -25.84
C PRO A 46 6.15 -20.44 -26.01
N SER A 47 5.22 -21.38 -26.22
CA SER A 47 5.51 -22.76 -26.58
C SER A 47 6.09 -22.82 -28.00
N THR A 48 7.42 -22.78 -28.13
CA THR A 48 8.10 -23.15 -29.38
C THR A 48 8.08 -24.67 -29.51
N SER A 49 7.03 -25.19 -30.17
CA SER A 49 7.00 -26.58 -30.60
C SER A 49 8.06 -26.81 -31.69
N PRO A 50 9.05 -27.71 -31.52
CA PRO A 50 9.94 -28.06 -32.60
C PRO A 50 9.17 -28.89 -33.64
N SER A 51 8.90 -28.28 -34.80
CA SER A 51 8.40 -28.99 -35.98
C SER A 51 9.45 -29.99 -36.46
N THR A 52 9.28 -31.27 -36.13
CA THR A 52 10.11 -32.36 -36.63
C THR A 52 9.69 -32.77 -38.04
N THR A 53 10.43 -32.33 -39.06
CA THR A 53 10.53 -33.02 -40.35
C THR A 53 11.63 -34.09 -40.23
N PRO A 54 11.39 -35.37 -40.56
CA PRO A 54 12.45 -36.37 -40.49
C PRO A 54 13.33 -36.29 -41.75
N SER A 55 14.61 -35.99 -41.59
CA SER A 55 15.62 -36.28 -42.62
C SER A 55 16.80 -37.01 -41.99
N THR A 56 17.15 -38.10 -42.66
CA THR A 56 17.99 -39.22 -42.26
C THR A 56 19.47 -38.84 -42.07
N ALA A 57 20.01 -38.95 -40.84
CA ALA A 57 21.43 -39.25 -40.60
C ALA A 57 21.78 -39.56 -39.12
N ARG A 58 22.15 -40.82 -38.87
CA ARG A 58 23.20 -41.39 -38.00
C ARG A 58 23.56 -40.75 -36.63
N SER A 59 23.51 -41.62 -35.62
CA SER A 59 23.70 -41.48 -34.17
C SER A 59 24.99 -40.82 -33.65
N SER A 60 24.84 -39.98 -32.61
CA SER A 60 25.62 -40.11 -31.35
C SER A 60 24.92 -39.36 -30.20
N THR A 61 24.98 -40.01 -29.04
CA THR A 61 24.28 -39.75 -27.77
C THR A 61 24.40 -38.32 -27.25
N THR A 62 23.27 -37.63 -27.15
CA THR A 62 23.14 -36.45 -26.29
C THR A 62 22.11 -36.78 -25.21
N THR A 63 22.54 -36.81 -23.96
CA THR A 63 21.69 -36.96 -22.79
C THR A 63 20.66 -35.84 -22.82
N SER A 64 19.43 -36.16 -23.21
CA SER A 64 18.31 -35.22 -23.24
C SER A 64 17.84 -35.03 -21.79
N SER A 65 18.50 -34.13 -21.08
CA SER A 65 17.95 -33.55 -19.87
C SER A 65 16.75 -32.70 -20.29
N THR A 66 15.54 -33.20 -20.06
CA THR A 66 14.31 -32.42 -20.16
C THR A 66 14.46 -31.17 -19.30
N PRO A 67 14.36 -29.95 -19.85
CA PRO A 67 14.24 -28.78 -19.01
C PRO A 67 12.88 -28.85 -18.31
N THR A 68 12.89 -29.12 -17.01
CA THR A 68 11.71 -28.95 -16.17
C THR A 68 11.43 -27.45 -16.10
N SER A 69 10.50 -26.99 -16.94
CA SER A 69 10.07 -25.59 -16.95
C SER A 69 9.47 -25.24 -15.59
N SER A 70 10.23 -24.54 -14.75
CA SER A 70 9.71 -23.90 -13.55
C SER A 70 9.12 -22.56 -13.97
N THR A 71 7.80 -22.43 -13.85
CA THR A 71 7.13 -21.14 -14.01
C THR A 71 7.58 -20.22 -12.88
N ALA A 72 8.46 -19.26 -13.18
CA ALA A 72 8.82 -18.22 -12.24
C ALA A 72 7.75 -17.13 -12.28
N SER A 73 6.88 -17.07 -11.28
CA SER A 73 6.03 -15.90 -11.05
C SER A 73 6.89 -14.78 -10.49
N ALA A 74 6.98 -13.67 -11.20
CA ALA A 74 7.69 -12.48 -10.72
C ALA A 74 6.72 -11.61 -9.91
N SER A 75 7.01 -11.39 -8.65
CA SER A 75 6.27 -10.45 -7.80
C SER A 75 6.98 -9.09 -7.80
N SER A 76 6.24 -8.03 -8.13
CA SER A 76 6.71 -6.64 -8.02
C SER A 76 5.80 -5.86 -7.08
N TRP A 77 6.30 -4.78 -6.48
CA TRP A 77 5.50 -3.88 -5.66
C TRP A 77 5.18 -2.63 -6.46
N GLN A 78 3.91 -2.23 -6.46
CA GLN A 78 3.44 -1.00 -7.10
C GLN A 78 2.91 -0.04 -6.03
N LEU A 79 3.28 1.24 -6.12
CA LEU A 79 2.71 2.28 -5.26
C LEU A 79 1.25 2.50 -5.69
N GLN A 80 0.33 2.31 -4.75
CA GLN A 80 -1.11 2.42 -4.97
C GLN A 80 -1.62 3.80 -4.56
N GLN A 81 -1.26 4.27 -3.37
CA GLN A 81 -1.74 5.53 -2.82
C GLN A 81 -0.75 6.10 -1.81
N THR A 82 -0.75 7.43 -1.69
CA THR A 82 -0.06 8.15 -0.62
C THR A 82 -1.10 8.83 0.25
N LEU A 83 -1.09 8.55 1.55
CA LEU A 83 -1.89 9.25 2.54
C LEU A 83 -1.05 10.35 3.19
N VAL A 84 -1.61 11.55 3.28
CA VAL A 84 -0.94 12.72 3.85
C VAL A 84 -1.59 13.06 5.19
N GLY A 85 -0.77 13.33 6.20
CA GLY A 85 -1.21 13.78 7.51
C GLY A 85 -1.84 15.18 7.47
N PRO A 86 -2.54 15.59 8.55
CA PRO A 86 -3.15 16.91 8.64
C PRO A 86 -2.12 18.03 8.54
N ARG A 87 -1.07 17.94 9.36
CA ARG A 87 -0.04 18.97 9.43
C ARG A 87 1.36 18.37 9.27
N PRO A 88 2.29 19.12 8.66
CA PRO A 88 3.70 18.79 8.75
C PRO A 88 4.16 18.77 10.22
N ALA A 89 5.08 17.87 10.55
CA ALA A 89 5.66 17.70 11.88
C ALA A 89 4.76 17.10 12.98
N ASP A 90 3.52 16.70 12.67
CA ASP A 90 2.70 15.86 13.58
C ASP A 90 3.18 14.39 13.64
N TRP A 91 4.12 14.05 12.74
CA TRP A 91 4.70 12.72 12.56
C TRP A 91 3.65 11.66 12.19
N PHE A 92 2.73 12.04 11.32
CA PHE A 92 1.79 11.10 10.72
C PHE A 92 2.55 9.96 10.01
N GLY A 93 2.21 8.71 10.34
CA GLY A 93 2.93 7.53 9.87
C GLY A 93 4.03 7.05 10.82
N GLN A 94 4.13 7.60 12.03
CA GLN A 94 5.05 7.08 13.05
C GLN A 94 4.62 5.70 13.57
N SER A 95 3.31 5.51 13.72
CA SER A 95 2.69 4.22 14.03
C SER A 95 1.60 3.92 13.00
N CYS A 96 1.47 2.65 12.64
CA CYS A 96 0.36 2.18 11.84
C CYS A 96 0.12 0.70 12.09
N ASP A 97 -1.11 0.28 11.83
CA ASP A 97 -1.53 -1.10 11.84
C ASP A 97 -2.50 -1.34 10.68
N LEU A 98 -2.36 -2.47 10.02
CA LEU A 98 -3.09 -2.81 8.80
C LEU A 98 -3.67 -4.20 8.94
N GLN A 99 -4.99 -4.30 8.83
CA GLN A 99 -5.72 -5.56 8.89
C GLN A 99 -6.77 -5.63 7.78
N SER A 100 -6.59 -6.55 6.85
CA SER A 100 -7.45 -6.77 5.68
C SER A 100 -7.67 -5.47 4.90
N ASN A 101 -8.84 -4.84 5.05
CA ASN A 101 -9.24 -3.60 4.38
C ASN A 101 -9.28 -2.38 5.29
N ARG A 102 -8.73 -2.47 6.51
CA ARG A 102 -8.71 -1.38 7.47
C ARG A 102 -7.29 -1.05 7.90
N LEU A 103 -6.97 0.23 7.85
CA LEU A 103 -5.66 0.79 8.18
C LEU A 103 -5.85 1.86 9.26
N ALA A 104 -5.09 1.76 10.36
CA ALA A 104 -4.97 2.83 11.34
C ALA A 104 -3.58 3.46 11.25
N VAL A 105 -3.50 4.79 11.31
CA VAL A 105 -2.24 5.54 11.26
C VAL A 105 -2.22 6.59 12.36
N GLY A 106 -1.16 6.60 13.15
CA GLY A 106 -0.94 7.54 14.24
C GLY A 106 -0.07 8.73 13.83
N ALA A 107 -0.36 9.87 14.45
CA ALA A 107 0.42 11.10 14.43
C ALA A 107 0.58 11.58 15.89
N PRO A 108 1.62 11.14 16.62
CA PRO A 108 1.75 11.33 18.07
C PRO A 108 1.92 12.80 18.49
N PHE A 109 2.42 13.66 17.60
CA PHE A 109 2.74 15.05 17.89
C PHE A 109 1.69 16.01 17.34
N HIS A 110 0.51 15.50 16.99
CA HIS A 110 -0.61 16.34 16.60
C HIS A 110 -1.09 17.18 17.78
N ASP A 111 -1.19 18.48 17.57
CA ASP A 111 -1.79 19.43 18.51
C ASP A 111 -3.31 19.46 18.33
N SER A 112 -4.07 19.29 19.42
CA SER A 112 -5.53 19.37 19.34
C SER A 112 -6.00 20.82 19.27
N TYR A 113 -7.11 21.04 18.56
CA TYR A 113 -7.73 22.36 18.43
C TYR A 113 -8.13 22.99 19.79
N SER A 114 -8.43 22.16 20.80
CA SER A 114 -8.71 22.62 22.18
C SER A 114 -7.47 23.06 22.97
N GLY A 115 -6.33 23.28 22.30
CA GLY A 115 -5.09 23.78 22.91
C GLY A 115 -4.23 22.70 23.58
N GLY A 116 -4.50 21.42 23.32
CA GLY A 116 -3.69 20.34 23.85
C GLY A 116 -2.45 20.10 22.99
N VAL A 117 -1.26 20.42 23.53
CA VAL A 117 0.02 20.21 22.84
C VAL A 117 0.35 18.72 22.76
N ASN A 118 0.71 18.23 21.58
CA ASN A 118 1.01 16.82 21.30
C ASN A 118 -0.06 15.87 21.87
N SER A 119 -1.34 16.23 21.69
CA SER A 119 -2.47 15.40 22.12
C SER A 119 -2.52 14.06 21.38
N GLY A 120 -1.88 14.01 20.21
CA GLY A 120 -1.86 12.84 19.34
C GLY A 120 -3.14 12.70 18.54
N LEU A 121 -3.02 12.06 17.38
CA LEU A 121 -4.13 11.78 16.48
C LEU A 121 -3.99 10.36 15.92
N VAL A 122 -5.12 9.71 15.72
CA VAL A 122 -5.21 8.47 14.93
C VAL A 122 -6.23 8.67 13.83
N ARG A 123 -5.82 8.43 12.58
CA ARG A 123 -6.73 8.37 11.43
C ARG A 123 -6.92 6.92 11.01
N VAL A 124 -8.17 6.54 10.78
CA VAL A 124 -8.54 5.22 10.29
C VAL A 124 -9.00 5.33 8.85
N TYR A 125 -8.56 4.41 8.01
CA TYR A 125 -8.90 4.34 6.60
C TYR A 125 -9.47 2.96 6.26
N ASP A 126 -10.51 2.94 5.46
CA ASP A 126 -11.07 1.72 4.88
C ASP A 126 -10.80 1.70 3.37
N TRP A 127 -10.45 0.53 2.86
CA TRP A 127 -10.30 0.30 1.43
C TRP A 127 -11.68 0.27 0.76
N ASN A 128 -11.89 1.13 -0.24
CA ASN A 128 -13.10 1.12 -1.04
C ASN A 128 -12.83 0.41 -2.38
N PRO A 129 -13.36 -0.82 -2.59
CA PRO A 129 -13.12 -1.58 -3.81
C PRO A 129 -13.77 -0.97 -5.05
N ASN A 130 -14.76 -0.07 -4.89
CA ASN A 130 -15.47 0.52 -6.04
C ASN A 130 -14.63 1.54 -6.80
N ASN A 131 -13.75 2.26 -6.10
CA ASN A 131 -12.85 3.23 -6.71
C ASN A 131 -11.37 2.90 -6.54
N GLY A 132 -11.05 1.79 -5.87
CA GLY A 132 -9.68 1.34 -5.67
C GLY A 132 -8.86 2.34 -4.86
N GLN A 133 -9.45 2.94 -3.82
CA GLN A 133 -8.78 3.93 -2.97
C GLN A 133 -9.09 3.68 -1.48
N TRP A 134 -8.11 3.99 -0.63
CA TRP A 134 -8.26 4.11 0.81
C TRP A 134 -8.94 5.43 1.17
N GLN A 135 -10.00 5.34 1.96
CA GLN A 135 -10.84 6.47 2.37
C GLN A 135 -10.87 6.59 3.88
N GLN A 136 -10.72 7.82 4.38
CA GLN A 136 -10.74 8.05 5.82
C GLN A 136 -12.14 7.76 6.38
N VAL A 137 -12.20 6.90 7.38
CA VAL A 137 -13.43 6.58 8.11
C VAL A 137 -13.80 7.73 9.03
N GLY A 138 -15.07 8.11 9.03
CA GLY A 138 -15.58 9.16 9.92
C GLY A 138 -15.27 10.59 9.45
N LYS A 139 -14.66 10.77 8.27
CA LYS A 139 -14.67 12.07 7.59
C LYS A 139 -16.06 12.29 7.01
N LYS A 140 -16.73 13.37 7.38
CA LYS A 140 -18.04 13.72 6.83
C LYS A 140 -17.81 14.30 5.43
N ASN A 141 -18.44 13.71 4.42
CA ASN A 141 -18.14 13.97 3.00
C ASN A 141 -18.77 15.26 2.44
N ASP A 142 -19.41 16.09 3.27
CA ASP A 142 -20.22 17.23 2.80
C ASP A 142 -19.87 18.59 3.42
N ASP A 143 -18.86 18.68 4.28
CA ASP A 143 -18.46 19.96 4.87
C ASP A 143 -16.92 20.07 4.81
N ASP A 144 -16.45 21.28 4.57
CA ASP A 144 -15.09 21.73 4.30
C ASP A 144 -14.14 21.56 5.49
N ASP A 145 -14.13 20.38 6.10
CA ASP A 145 -13.56 20.18 7.42
C ASP A 145 -12.34 19.23 7.35
N ASP A 146 -11.23 19.76 6.86
CA ASP A 146 -10.02 19.62 7.66
C ASP A 146 -10.30 20.45 8.92
N TYR A 147 -10.69 19.81 10.03
CA TYR A 147 -11.01 20.49 11.31
C TYR A 147 -9.77 21.12 11.99
N ASP A 148 -8.89 21.68 11.16
CA ASP A 148 -7.65 22.36 11.48
C ASP A 148 -7.61 23.78 10.86
N GLU A 149 -8.50 24.13 9.91
CA GLU A 149 -8.69 25.50 9.47
C GLU A 149 -9.79 26.21 10.24
N TRP A 150 -9.36 27.19 11.03
CA TRP A 150 -10.17 28.26 11.62
C TRP A 150 -11.13 28.87 10.60
N THR A 151 -12.42 28.52 10.65
CA THR A 151 -13.48 29.37 10.07
C THR A 151 -13.85 30.38 11.15
N GLY A 152 -13.42 31.63 10.95
CA GLY A 152 -13.68 32.71 11.88
C GLY A 152 -15.17 32.80 12.20
N ILE A 153 -15.49 32.84 13.48
CA ILE A 153 -16.76 33.40 13.94
C ILE A 153 -16.82 34.86 13.48
N GLU A 154 -17.59 35.14 12.44
CA GLU A 154 -18.17 36.48 12.31
C GLU A 154 -19.15 36.63 13.47
N GLU A 155 -18.74 37.42 14.47
CA GLU A 155 -19.68 37.91 15.47
C GLU A 155 -20.71 38.77 14.75
N GLY A 156 -21.95 38.30 14.74
CA GLY A 156 -23.08 39.10 14.31
C GLY A 156 -23.31 40.22 15.32
N GLU A 157 -23.18 41.47 14.86
CA GLU A 157 -23.92 42.63 15.38
C GLU A 157 -25.09 42.96 14.45
#